data_AF-A0AAV7J056-F1
#
_entry.id   AF-A0AAV7J056-F1
#
_cell.length_a   1.000
_cell.length_b   1.000
_cell.length_c   1.000
_cell.angle_alpha   90.00
_cell.angle_beta   90.00
_cell.angle_gamma   90.00
#
_symmetry.space_group_name_H-M   'P 1'
#
loop_
_entity.id
_entity.type
_entity.pdbx_description
1 polymer ?
#
loop_
_entity_poly.entity_id
_entity_poly.type
_entity_poly.pdbx_seq_one_letter_code
_entity_poly.pdbx_strand_id
1 'polypeptide(L)'
;MDRVDAGGPAQGGALGAGQGSTSASGPAGGQGEDLYTLEAEITELQRENARVESQVMRLRSEVNAMENHLKHGEKETTSIAQRNNHLTDYYQSLRDNMITFLEHVRIPSAPGGPPEKMGHENFDSYLTKLQTLCTPDGYCADETNRPTYETVKTALQDFTVLPTPI
;
A
#
# COMPACT_ATOMS: atom_id res chain seq x y z
N MET A 1 -4.83 21.03 29.18
CA MET A 1 -3.44 21.03 29.68
C MET A 1 -2.55 21.11 28.45
N ASP A 2 -1.70 22.10 28.20
CA ASP A 2 -1.06 23.09 29.06
C ASP A 2 -0.66 24.31 28.20
N ARG A 3 -0.88 25.53 28.71
CA ARG A 3 -0.46 26.82 28.13
C ARG A 3 0.94 27.12 28.65
N VAL A 4 1.89 27.49 27.79
CA VAL A 4 3.12 28.15 28.24
C VAL A 4 3.14 29.58 27.72
N ASP A 5 2.67 30.46 28.61
CA ASP A 5 2.89 31.90 28.60
C ASP A 5 4.28 32.16 29.22
N ALA A 6 5.18 32.79 28.47
CA ALA A 6 6.48 33.22 28.98
C ALA A 6 6.52 34.75 28.93
N GLY A 7 6.03 35.36 30.01
CA GLY A 7 6.21 36.77 30.32
C GLY A 7 7.69 37.13 30.50
N GLY A 8 8.06 38.33 30.05
CA GLY A 8 9.33 38.97 30.39
C GLY A 8 9.29 39.72 31.73
N PRO A 9 10.45 40.16 32.22
CA PRO A 9 10.58 41.41 32.97
C PRO A 9 11.60 42.33 32.26
N ALA A 10 11.26 43.60 31.97
CA ALA A 10 11.24 44.76 32.86
C ALA A 10 12.65 45.34 33.14
N GLN A 11 12.86 46.55 32.62
CA GLN A 11 13.98 47.46 32.91
C GLN A 11 14.17 47.68 34.42
N GLY A 12 15.43 47.73 34.86
CA GLY A 12 15.84 48.25 36.16
C GLY A 12 17.32 48.65 36.11
N GLY A 13 17.58 49.95 36.05
CA GLY A 13 18.94 50.50 36.07
C GLY A 13 19.52 50.58 37.47
N ALA A 14 20.85 50.54 37.57
CA ALA A 14 21.60 51.11 38.68
C ALA A 14 23.01 51.50 38.20
N LEU A 15 23.34 52.77 38.42
CA LEU A 15 24.64 53.39 38.21
C LEU A 15 25.66 52.85 39.21
N GLY A 16 26.87 52.52 38.75
CA GLY A 16 28.00 52.17 39.60
C GLY A 16 29.29 52.73 39.00
N ALA A 17 29.74 53.87 39.53
CA ALA A 17 31.03 54.46 39.22
C ALA A 17 32.15 53.55 39.75
N GLY A 18 33.08 53.17 38.87
CA GLY A 18 34.27 52.42 39.19
C GLY A 18 35.45 52.95 38.38
N GLN A 19 36.09 53.99 38.91
CA GLN A 19 37.35 54.51 38.41
C GLN A 19 38.45 53.49 38.71
N GLY A 20 38.98 52.84 37.67
CA GLY A 20 40.08 51.89 37.76
C GLY A 20 41.07 52.14 36.63
N SER A 21 42.01 53.05 36.88
CA SER A 21 43.19 53.25 36.03
C SER A 21 44.07 52.00 36.15
N THR A 22 44.21 51.24 35.07
CA THR A 22 45.30 50.27 34.92
C THR A 22 45.98 50.52 33.58
N SER A 23 47.09 51.26 33.65
CA SER A 23 48.08 51.31 32.59
C SER A 23 48.75 49.94 32.51
N ALA A 24 48.39 49.15 31.51
CA ALA A 24 49.13 47.97 31.11
C ALA A 24 49.31 48.03 29.59
N SER A 25 50.31 48.79 29.16
CA SER A 25 50.86 48.74 27.82
C SER A 25 51.63 47.42 27.65
N GLY A 26 50.91 46.35 27.32
CA GLY A 26 51.44 45.16 26.64
C GLY A 26 51.46 45.41 25.13
N PRO A 27 52.28 44.69 24.34
CA PRO A 27 52.44 44.97 22.93
C PRO A 27 51.11 44.76 22.20
N ALA A 28 50.53 45.83 21.68
CA ALA A 28 49.26 45.86 20.95
C ALA A 28 49.30 45.17 19.56
N GLY A 29 50.32 44.34 19.31
CA GLY A 29 50.50 43.63 18.04
C GLY A 29 49.55 42.42 17.89
N GLY A 30 49.42 41.61 18.94
CA GLY A 30 48.73 40.30 18.88
C GLY A 30 47.20 40.33 18.87
N GLN A 31 46.57 41.37 19.43
CA GLN A 31 45.11 41.39 19.60
C GLN A 31 44.35 41.66 18.28
N GLY A 32 44.98 42.34 17.32
CA GLY A 32 44.37 42.61 16.01
C GLY A 32 44.37 41.37 15.13
N GLU A 33 45.46 40.61 15.14
CA GLU A 33 45.61 39.36 14.37
C GLU A 33 44.69 38.23 14.87
N ASP A 34 44.49 38.13 16.19
CA ASP A 34 43.48 37.23 16.77
C ASP A 34 42.05 37.64 16.37
N LEU A 35 41.76 38.94 16.33
CA LEU A 35 40.45 39.46 15.90
C LEU A 35 40.16 39.17 14.41
N TYR A 36 41.14 39.42 13.53
CA TYR A 36 41.01 39.08 12.10
C TYR A 36 40.82 37.57 11.87
N THR A 37 41.45 36.74 12.69
CA THR A 37 41.30 35.27 12.65
C THR A 37 39.88 34.84 13.04
N LEU A 38 39.35 35.41 14.13
CA LEU A 38 37.96 35.16 14.57
C LEU A 38 36.94 35.61 13.54
N GLU A 39 37.13 36.77 12.89
CA GLU A 39 36.23 37.23 11.83
C GLU A 39 36.21 36.29 10.62
N ALA A 40 37.37 35.74 10.24
CA ALA A 40 37.46 34.73 9.20
C ALA A 40 36.73 33.44 9.59
N GLU A 41 36.89 32.97 10.83
CA GLU A 41 36.18 31.78 11.35
C GLU A 41 34.66 32.00 11.39
N ILE A 42 34.19 33.17 11.84
CA ILE A 42 32.77 33.53 11.83
C ILE A 42 32.22 33.50 10.40
N THR A 43 32.96 34.03 9.43
CA THR A 43 32.54 34.07 8.02
C THR A 43 32.46 32.66 7.44
N GLU A 44 33.41 31.79 7.77
CA GLU A 44 33.42 30.39 7.33
C GLU A 44 32.27 29.61 7.98
N LEU A 45 32.02 29.79 9.27
CA LEU A 45 30.88 29.19 9.98
C LEU A 45 29.54 29.64 9.41
N GLN A 46 29.39 30.92 9.05
CA GLN A 46 28.18 31.42 8.41
C GLN A 46 27.95 30.79 7.03
N ARG A 47 29.02 30.63 6.24
CA ARG A 47 28.96 29.95 4.95
C ARG A 47 28.54 28.50 5.10
N GLU A 48 29.10 27.80 6.08
CA GLU A 48 28.77 26.40 6.35
C GLU A 48 27.36 26.24 6.89
N ASN A 49 26.90 27.13 7.78
CA ASN A 49 25.50 27.15 8.24
C ASN A 49 24.53 27.35 7.08
N ALA A 50 24.78 28.33 6.20
CA ALA A 50 23.93 28.55 5.02
C ALA A 50 23.89 27.31 4.10
N ARG A 51 25.02 26.61 3.96
CA ARG A 51 25.10 25.35 3.20
C ARG A 51 24.24 24.25 3.84
N VAL A 52 24.35 24.06 5.16
CA VAL A 52 23.59 23.06 5.91
C VAL A 52 22.10 23.39 5.91
N GLU A 53 21.72 24.64 6.13
CA GLU A 53 20.32 25.10 6.07
C GLU A 53 19.67 24.79 4.72
N SER A 54 20.39 25.05 3.62
CA SER A 54 19.93 24.70 2.27
C SER A 54 19.74 23.18 2.10
N GLN A 55 20.68 22.39 2.62
CA GLN A 55 20.58 20.93 2.57
C GLN A 55 19.37 20.42 3.38
N VAL A 56 19.13 20.98 4.57
CA VAL A 56 17.98 20.64 5.40
C VAL A 56 16.66 21.03 4.73
N MET A 57 16.58 22.20 4.09
CA MET A 57 15.38 22.59 3.32
C MET A 57 15.08 21.60 2.19
N ARG A 58 16.10 21.15 1.47
CA ARG A 58 15.94 20.15 0.40
C ARG A 58 15.43 18.82 0.95
N LEU A 59 16.06 18.31 2.00
CA LEU A 59 15.63 17.06 2.65
C LEU A 59 14.20 17.14 3.17
N ARG A 60 13.79 18.28 3.76
CA ARG A 60 12.40 18.49 4.19
C ARG A 60 11.41 18.42 3.02
N SER A 61 11.77 19.00 1.88
CA SER A 61 10.96 18.93 0.66
C SER A 61 10.84 17.49 0.15
N GLU A 62 11.95 16.76 0.12
CA GLU A 62 11.99 15.34 -0.30
C GLU A 62 11.16 14.45 0.64
N VAL A 63 11.26 14.65 1.96
CA VAL A 63 10.44 13.94 2.95
C VAL A 63 8.96 14.19 2.71
N ASN A 64 8.55 15.45 2.52
CA ASN A 64 7.16 15.79 2.27
C ASN A 64 6.65 15.17 0.94
N ALA A 65 7.48 15.13 -0.10
CA ALA A 65 7.14 14.46 -1.35
C ALA A 65 6.93 12.94 -1.15
N MET A 66 7.83 12.29 -0.40
CA MET A 66 7.71 10.87 -0.05
C MET A 66 6.46 10.59 0.79
N GLU A 67 6.16 11.43 1.78
CA GLU A 67 4.96 11.30 2.61
C GLU A 67 3.67 11.37 1.78
N ASN A 68 3.61 12.30 0.82
CA ASN A 68 2.46 12.42 -0.08
C ASN A 68 2.34 11.21 -1.02
N HIS A 69 3.46 10.69 -1.52
CA HIS A 69 3.48 9.48 -2.33
C HIS A 69 2.98 8.25 -1.54
N LEU A 70 3.41 8.08 -0.29
CA LEU A 70 2.94 7.01 0.58
C LEU A 70 1.44 7.11 0.86
N LYS A 71 0.93 8.31 1.17
CA LYS A 71 -0.52 8.56 1.35
C LYS A 71 -1.32 8.22 0.10
N HIS A 72 -0.76 8.43 -1.09
CA HIS A 72 -1.40 8.03 -2.34
C HIS A 72 -1.42 6.51 -2.50
N GLY A 73 -0.27 5.86 -2.31
CA GLY A 73 -0.16 4.40 -2.41
C GLY A 73 -1.06 3.64 -1.43
N GLU A 74 -1.29 4.18 -0.23
CA GLU A 74 -2.24 3.61 0.74
C GLU A 74 -3.69 3.64 0.23
N LYS A 75 -4.10 4.74 -0.40
CA LYS A 75 -5.44 4.87 -1.00
C LYS A 75 -5.62 3.89 -2.15
N GLU A 76 -4.61 3.76 -3.00
CA GLU A 76 -4.63 2.79 -4.11
C GLU A 76 -4.71 1.35 -3.59
N THR A 77 -3.90 1.01 -2.59
CA THR A 77 -3.90 -0.31 -1.94
C THR A 77 -5.28 -0.62 -1.36
N THR A 78 -5.89 0.34 -0.68
CA THR A 78 -7.25 0.21 -0.13
C THR A 78 -8.28 -0.01 -1.23
N SER A 79 -8.20 0.74 -2.34
CA SER A 79 -9.08 0.56 -3.50
C SER A 79 -8.95 -0.83 -4.13
N ILE A 80 -7.71 -1.34 -4.23
CA ILE A 80 -7.44 -2.70 -4.74
C ILE A 80 -8.05 -3.74 -3.80
N ALA A 81 -7.84 -3.60 -2.49
CA ALA A 81 -8.42 -4.50 -1.50
C ALA A 81 -9.95 -4.52 -1.58
N GLN A 82 -10.59 -3.36 -1.71
CA GLN A 82 -12.05 -3.26 -1.89
C GLN A 82 -12.52 -3.99 -3.16
N ARG A 83 -11.86 -3.75 -4.30
CA ARG A 83 -12.18 -4.47 -5.55
C ARG A 83 -12.02 -5.98 -5.42
N ASN A 84 -11.00 -6.43 -4.72
CA ASN A 84 -10.77 -7.87 -4.48
C ASN A 84 -11.87 -8.48 -3.61
N ASN A 85 -12.32 -7.78 -2.56
CA ASN A 85 -13.45 -8.23 -1.75
C ASN A 85 -14.74 -8.33 -2.58
N HIS A 86 -15.07 -7.32 -3.37
CA HIS A 86 -16.25 -7.37 -4.26
C HIS A 86 -16.20 -8.54 -5.25
N LEU A 87 -15.01 -8.85 -5.77
CA LEU A 87 -14.83 -9.97 -6.67
C LEU A 87 -15.02 -11.32 -5.94
N THR A 88 -14.53 -11.42 -4.71
CA THR A 88 -14.74 -12.59 -3.84
C THR A 88 -16.22 -12.81 -3.56
N ASP A 89 -16.96 -11.74 -3.23
CA ASP A 89 -18.40 -11.78 -3.01
C ASP A 89 -19.15 -12.21 -4.28
N TYR A 90 -18.72 -11.70 -5.44
CA TYR A 90 -19.29 -12.10 -6.73
C TYR A 90 -19.08 -13.58 -7.02
N TYR A 91 -17.87 -14.12 -6.81
CA TYR A 91 -17.60 -15.54 -7.01
C TYR A 91 -18.38 -16.42 -6.04
N GLN A 92 -18.55 -15.98 -4.79
CA GLN A 92 -19.36 -16.72 -3.83
C GLN A 92 -20.84 -16.73 -4.25
N SER A 93 -21.40 -15.58 -4.64
CA SER A 93 -22.77 -15.52 -5.15
C SER A 93 -22.96 -16.36 -6.42
N LEU A 94 -21.99 -16.35 -7.33
CA LEU A 94 -22.02 -17.19 -8.52
C LEU A 94 -22.01 -18.68 -8.16
N ARG A 95 -21.16 -19.10 -7.21
CA ARG A 95 -21.12 -20.46 -6.69
C ARG A 95 -22.47 -20.86 -6.08
N ASP A 96 -23.07 -20.01 -5.25
CA ASP A 96 -24.36 -20.27 -4.61
C ASP A 96 -25.48 -20.46 -5.65
N ASN A 97 -25.50 -19.60 -6.68
CA ASN A 97 -26.43 -19.72 -7.81
C ASN A 97 -26.22 -21.04 -8.56
N MET A 98 -24.97 -21.43 -8.85
CA MET A 98 -24.67 -22.68 -9.54
C MET A 98 -25.07 -23.91 -8.72
N ILE A 99 -24.82 -23.91 -7.40
CA ILE A 99 -25.27 -24.97 -6.49
C ILE A 99 -26.80 -25.09 -6.57
N THR A 100 -27.51 -23.96 -6.51
CA THR A 100 -28.97 -23.93 -6.60
C THR A 100 -29.48 -24.51 -7.93
N PHE A 101 -28.86 -24.13 -9.05
CA PHE A 101 -29.24 -24.67 -10.37
C PHE A 101 -28.95 -26.17 -10.50
N LEU A 102 -27.87 -26.65 -9.88
CA LEU A 102 -27.45 -28.05 -9.96
C LEU A 102 -28.06 -28.96 -8.90
N GLU A 103 -28.75 -28.41 -7.89
CA GLU A 103 -29.37 -29.16 -6.78
C GLU A 103 -30.28 -30.30 -7.24
N HIS A 104 -30.99 -30.10 -8.36
CA HIS A 104 -31.96 -31.05 -8.91
C HIS A 104 -31.39 -31.94 -10.01
N VAL A 105 -30.16 -31.65 -10.48
CA VAL A 105 -29.50 -32.46 -11.50
C VAL A 105 -29.01 -33.74 -10.84
N ARG A 106 -29.31 -34.90 -11.44
CA ARG A 106 -28.79 -36.19 -10.98
C ARG A 106 -27.71 -36.65 -11.94
N ILE A 107 -26.47 -36.71 -11.46
CA ILE A 107 -25.40 -37.36 -12.19
C ILE A 107 -25.59 -38.89 -12.10
N PRO A 108 -25.57 -39.63 -13.23
CA PRO A 108 -25.50 -41.09 -13.21
C PRO A 108 -24.30 -41.52 -12.36
N SER A 109 -24.59 -42.01 -11.15
CA SER A 109 -23.57 -42.56 -10.26
C SER A 109 -23.24 -43.98 -10.72
N ALA A 110 -22.04 -44.48 -10.36
CA ALA A 110 -21.67 -45.87 -10.59
C ALA A 110 -22.80 -46.82 -10.09
N PRO A 111 -23.12 -47.90 -10.82
CA PRO A 111 -24.27 -48.74 -10.51
C PRO A 111 -24.17 -49.28 -9.06
N GLY A 112 -25.11 -48.88 -8.22
CA GLY A 112 -25.22 -49.33 -6.81
C GLY A 112 -24.83 -48.31 -5.73
N GLY A 113 -24.35 -47.11 -6.10
CA GLY A 113 -24.04 -46.05 -5.13
C GLY A 113 -25.28 -45.25 -4.67
N PRO A 114 -25.34 -44.75 -3.43
CA PRO A 114 -26.38 -43.82 -3.01
C PRO A 114 -26.30 -42.51 -3.82
N PRO A 115 -27.43 -41.86 -4.12
CA PRO A 115 -27.42 -40.56 -4.80
C PRO A 115 -26.74 -39.53 -3.89
N GLU A 116 -25.58 -39.01 -4.32
CA GLU A 116 -24.94 -37.88 -3.65
C GLU A 116 -25.84 -36.65 -3.77
N LYS A 117 -26.20 -36.06 -2.62
CA LYS A 117 -26.91 -34.78 -2.59
C LYS A 117 -25.92 -33.66 -2.82
N MET A 118 -26.20 -32.82 -3.82
CA MET A 118 -25.43 -31.61 -4.13
C MET A 118 -25.53 -30.61 -2.97
N GLY A 119 -24.39 -30.08 -2.53
CA GLY A 119 -24.26 -29.07 -1.49
C GLY A 119 -22.94 -28.30 -1.61
N HIS A 120 -22.71 -27.36 -0.69
CA HIS A 120 -21.52 -26.50 -0.72
C HIS A 120 -20.21 -27.28 -0.55
N GLU A 121 -20.22 -28.26 0.34
CA GLU A 121 -19.04 -29.06 0.74
C GLU A 121 -18.56 -30.04 -0.34
N ASN A 122 -19.41 -30.38 -1.31
CA ASN A 122 -19.14 -31.34 -2.37
C ASN A 122 -19.32 -30.76 -3.78
N PHE A 123 -19.53 -29.44 -3.90
CA PHE A 123 -19.72 -28.73 -5.18
C PHE A 123 -18.57 -28.98 -6.15
N ASP A 124 -17.32 -28.81 -5.70
CA ASP A 124 -16.15 -28.95 -6.58
C ASP A 124 -16.01 -30.40 -7.09
N SER A 125 -16.21 -31.39 -6.22
CA SER A 125 -16.16 -32.82 -6.61
C SER A 125 -17.24 -33.18 -7.62
N TYR A 126 -18.44 -32.63 -7.45
CA TYR A 126 -19.55 -32.83 -8.38
C TYR A 126 -19.32 -32.12 -9.72
N LEU A 127 -18.77 -30.91 -9.70
CA LEU A 127 -18.40 -30.17 -10.90
C LEU A 127 -17.35 -30.93 -11.70
N THR A 128 -16.33 -31.49 -11.05
CA THR A 128 -15.32 -32.36 -11.68
C THR A 128 -15.96 -33.62 -12.31
N LYS A 129 -16.90 -34.28 -11.61
CA LYS A 129 -17.65 -35.41 -12.16
C LYS A 129 -18.46 -34.99 -13.41
N LEU A 130 -19.15 -33.86 -13.34
CA LEU A 130 -19.94 -33.33 -14.47
C LEU A 130 -19.05 -32.97 -15.66
N GLN A 131 -17.91 -32.32 -15.43
CA GLN A 131 -16.92 -32.02 -16.47
C GLN A 131 -16.38 -33.28 -17.13
N THR A 132 -16.09 -34.33 -16.35
CA THR A 132 -15.61 -35.62 -16.86
C THR A 132 -16.64 -36.27 -17.79
N LEU A 133 -17.93 -36.17 -17.44
CA LEU A 133 -19.04 -36.67 -18.27
C LEU A 133 -19.34 -35.81 -19.51
N CYS A 134 -18.80 -34.60 -19.59
CA CYS A 134 -18.90 -33.76 -20.78
C CYS A 134 -17.70 -33.93 -21.72
N THR A 135 -16.77 -34.85 -21.43
CA THR A 135 -15.66 -35.18 -22.34
C THR A 135 -16.13 -36.08 -23.47
N PRO A 136 -15.49 -36.04 -24.66
CA PRO A 136 -15.91 -36.83 -25.83
C PRO A 136 -16.02 -38.34 -25.57
N ASP A 137 -15.22 -38.87 -24.64
CA ASP A 137 -15.17 -40.29 -24.28
C ASP A 137 -16.16 -40.69 -23.17
N GLY A 138 -16.76 -39.71 -22.47
CA GLY A 138 -17.69 -39.92 -21.36
C GLY A 138 -19.13 -39.67 -21.78
N TYR A 139 -19.95 -40.72 -21.91
CA TYR A 139 -21.42 -40.70 -21.92
C TYR A 139 -22.18 -39.66 -22.78
N CYS A 140 -21.56 -38.94 -23.71
CA CYS A 140 -22.21 -38.24 -24.82
C CYS A 140 -22.70 -39.23 -25.91
N ALA A 141 -23.28 -40.36 -25.49
CA ALA A 141 -23.75 -41.41 -26.40
C ALA A 141 -25.15 -41.11 -26.98
N ASP A 142 -25.87 -40.11 -26.45
CA ASP A 142 -27.17 -39.73 -26.97
C ASP A 142 -27.02 -38.72 -28.11
N GLU A 143 -26.95 -39.24 -29.35
CA GLU A 143 -26.87 -38.46 -30.59
C GLU A 143 -27.95 -37.36 -30.70
N THR A 144 -29.06 -37.53 -29.99
CA THR A 144 -30.21 -36.63 -29.97
C THR A 144 -29.89 -35.26 -29.32
N ASN A 145 -29.03 -35.23 -28.30
CA ASN A 145 -28.67 -33.99 -27.57
C ASN A 145 -27.38 -33.35 -28.08
N ARG A 146 -26.63 -34.04 -28.95
CA ARG A 146 -25.37 -33.57 -29.56
C ARG A 146 -25.44 -32.17 -30.18
N PRO A 147 -26.52 -31.77 -30.91
CA PRO A 147 -26.61 -30.43 -31.48
C PRO A 147 -26.70 -29.34 -30.41
N THR A 148 -27.37 -29.62 -29.29
CA THR A 148 -27.51 -28.68 -28.17
C THR A 148 -26.17 -28.47 -27.47
N TYR A 149 -25.43 -29.56 -27.23
CA TYR A 149 -24.08 -29.48 -26.65
C TYR A 149 -23.12 -28.70 -27.55
N GLU A 150 -23.11 -28.95 -28.87
CA GLU A 150 -22.27 -28.21 -29.83
C GLU A 150 -22.63 -26.71 -29.88
N THR A 151 -23.92 -26.39 -29.82
CA THR A 151 -24.40 -24.99 -29.77
C THR A 151 -23.90 -24.27 -28.52
N VAL A 152 -24.05 -24.89 -27.34
CA VAL A 152 -23.58 -24.32 -26.06
C VAL A 152 -22.05 -24.22 -26.04
N LYS A 153 -21.35 -25.24 -26.53
CA LYS A 153 -19.88 -25.27 -26.62
C LYS A 153 -19.34 -24.15 -27.50
N THR A 154 -19.98 -23.89 -28.65
CA THR A 154 -19.63 -22.78 -29.54
C THR A 154 -19.85 -21.43 -28.85
N ALA A 155 -20.97 -21.26 -28.15
CA ALA A 155 -21.27 -20.02 -27.42
C ALA A 155 -20.31 -19.76 -26.24
N LEU A 156 -19.76 -20.82 -25.64
CA LEU A 156 -18.80 -20.73 -24.55
C LEU A 156 -17.34 -20.58 -25.00
N GLN A 157 -17.05 -20.73 -26.29
CA GLN A 157 -15.69 -20.70 -26.84
C GLN A 157 -14.99 -19.34 -26.65
N ASP A 158 -15.76 -18.24 -26.61
CA ASP A 158 -15.25 -16.89 -26.36
C ASP A 158 -14.94 -16.60 -24.88
N PHE A 159 -15.38 -17.48 -23.97
CA PHE A 159 -15.22 -17.31 -22.51
C PHE A 159 -14.12 -18.17 -21.90
N THR A 160 -13.35 -18.93 -22.70
CA THR A 160 -12.25 -19.74 -22.17
C THR A 160 -11.15 -18.85 -21.61
N VAL A 161 -11.18 -18.66 -20.29
CA VAL A 161 -10.04 -18.15 -19.53
C VAL A 161 -8.98 -19.23 -19.59
N LEU A 162 -7.89 -18.99 -20.33
CA LEU A 162 -6.72 -19.84 -20.29
C LEU A 162 -6.33 -20.06 -18.82
N PRO A 163 -6.02 -21.30 -18.39
CA PRO A 163 -5.49 -21.53 -17.06
C PRO A 163 -4.25 -20.64 -16.90
N THR A 164 -4.24 -19.80 -15.87
CA THR A 164 -3.02 -19.07 -15.51
C THR A 164 -1.98 -20.11 -15.11
N PRO A 165 -0.83 -20.21 -15.78
CA PRO A 165 0.19 -21.17 -15.41
C PRO A 165 0.65 -20.90 -13.96
N ILE A 166 0.67 -21.97 -13.16
CA ILE A 166 1.17 -22.00 -11.78
C ILE A 166 2.70 -21.94 -11.78
#